data_AF-A0A939PXF5-F1
#
_entry.id   AF-A0A939PXF5-F1
#
_cell.length_a   1.000
_cell.length_b   1.000
_cell.length_c   1.000
_cell.angle_alpha   90.00
_cell.angle_beta   90.00
_cell.angle_gamma   90.00
#
_symmetry.space_group_name_H-M   'P 1'
#
loop_
_entity.id
_entity.type
_entity.pdbx_description
1 polymer ?
#
loop_
_entity_poly.entity_id
_entity_poly.type
_entity_poly.pdbx_seq_one_letter_code
_entity_poly.pdbx_strand_id
1 'polypeptide(L)' 'MEGWSLAQAKERVERILDFVRRHPESYASLAVCRRALDGEVARVTPEIVDELARSLEEAPEDEVMAYFSIVS' A
#
# COMPACT_ATOMS: atom_id res chain seq x y z
N MET A 1 -10.07 17.19 -14.14
CA MET A 1 -9.68 15.95 -13.44
C MET A 1 -10.42 16.01 -12.12
N GLU A 2 -11.50 15.24 -11.96
CA GLU A 2 -12.18 15.16 -10.65
C GLU A 2 -11.20 14.47 -9.69
N GLY A 3 -10.54 15.26 -8.85
CA GLY A 3 -9.72 14.74 -7.78
C GLY A 3 -10.62 13.99 -6.78
N TRP A 4 -10.12 12.87 -6.27
CA TRP A 4 -10.88 12.10 -5.30
C TRP A 4 -11.16 12.87 -4.02
N SER A 5 -12.23 12.47 -3.33
CA SER A 5 -12.42 12.90 -1.95
C SER A 5 -11.35 12.27 -1.04
N LEU A 6 -10.93 13.00 -0.01
CA LEU A 6 -10.02 12.50 1.03
C LEU A 6 -10.50 11.17 1.64
N ALA A 7 -11.82 10.99 1.76
CA ALA A 7 -12.43 9.77 2.27
C ALA A 7 -12.16 8.55 1.35
N GLN A 8 -12.23 8.74 0.04
CA GLN A 8 -11.96 7.71 -0.97
C GLN A 8 -10.48 7.29 -1.02
N ALA A 9 -9.57 8.23 -0.82
CA ALA A 9 -8.14 7.93 -0.71
C ALA A 9 -7.86 7.11 0.55
N LYS A 10 -8.39 7.56 1.70
CA LYS A 10 -8.23 6.88 2.99
C LYS A 10 -8.74 5.44 2.97
N GLU A 11 -9.94 5.21 2.41
CA GLU A 11 -10.52 3.87 2.30
C GLU A 11 -9.61 2.91 1.52
N ARG A 12 -8.95 3.39 0.46
CA ARG A 12 -8.07 2.55 -0.37
C ARG A 12 -6.76 2.25 0.32
N VAL A 13 -6.17 3.23 1.00
CA VAL A 13 -5.00 3.01 1.85
C VAL A 13 -5.30 1.94 2.90
N GLU A 14 -6.45 2.06 3.59
CA GLU A 14 -6.88 1.07 4.58
C GLU A 14 -7.02 -0.33 3.97
N ARG A 15 -7.61 -0.45 2.77
CA ARG A 15 -7.73 -1.75 2.07
C ARG A 15 -6.38 -2.34 1.67
N ILE A 16 -5.43 -1.52 1.21
CA ILE A 16 -4.07 -1.99 0.90
C ILE A 16 -3.41 -2.53 2.16
N LEU A 17 -3.43 -1.75 3.25
CA LEU A 17 -2.81 -2.16 4.52
C LEU A 17 -3.44 -3.43 5.09
N ASP A 18 -4.76 -3.54 5.00
CA ASP A 18 -5.48 -4.72 5.47
C ASP A 18 -5.15 -5.96 4.63
N PHE A 19 -5.06 -5.83 3.30
CA PHE A 19 -4.61 -6.92 2.44
C PHE A 19 -3.19 -7.37 2.80
N VAL A 20 -2.25 -6.43 2.93
CA VAL A 20 -0.84 -6.73 3.24
C VAL A 20 -0.71 -7.44 4.60
N ARG A 21 -1.46 -6.99 5.61
CA ARG A 21 -1.51 -7.62 6.94
C ARG A 21 -2.08 -9.04 6.90
N ARG A 22 -3.14 -9.27 6.11
CA ARG A 22 -3.80 -10.58 6.00
C ARG A 22 -3.02 -11.56 5.14
N HIS A 23 -2.22 -11.07 4.20
CA HIS A 23 -1.49 -11.88 3.23
C HIS A 23 0.01 -11.51 3.14
N PRO A 24 0.78 -11.54 4.24
CA PRO A 24 2.15 -11.00 4.28
C PRO A 24 3.15 -11.75 3.40
N GLU A 25 2.89 -13.01 3.08
CA GLU A 25 3.75 -13.85 2.24
C GLU A 25 3.32 -13.84 0.76
N SER A 26 2.24 -13.14 0.42
CA SER A 26 1.78 -13.08 -0.96
C SER A 26 2.70 -12.24 -1.83
N TYR A 27 2.80 -12.63 -3.11
CA TYR A 27 3.56 -11.87 -4.09
C TYR A 27 3.03 -10.43 -4.24
N ALA A 28 1.72 -10.24 -4.17
CA ALA A 28 1.10 -8.91 -4.23
C ALA A 28 1.54 -8.03 -3.06
N SER A 29 1.55 -8.56 -1.83
CA SER A 29 2.03 -7.82 -0.66
C SER A 29 3.51 -7.45 -0.78
N LEU A 30 4.36 -8.38 -1.22
CA LEU A 30 5.77 -8.10 -1.47
C LEU A 30 5.96 -7.05 -2.57
N ALA A 31 5.19 -7.12 -3.65
CA ALA A 31 5.27 -6.17 -4.76
C ALA A 31 4.86 -4.74 -4.33
N VAL A 32 3.78 -4.61 -3.56
CA VAL A 32 3.37 -3.32 -2.98
C VAL A 32 4.46 -2.78 -2.07
N CYS A 33 4.94 -3.56 -1.09
CA CYS A 33 5.97 -3.10 -0.17
C CYS A 33 7.28 -2.71 -0.88
N ARG A 34 7.74 -3.49 -1.86
CA ARG A 34 8.95 -3.16 -2.64
C ARG A 34 8.82 -1.85 -3.40
N ARG A 35 7.65 -1.62 -3.99
CA ARG A 35 7.40 -0.45 -4.81
C ARG A 35 7.20 0.81 -3.96
N ALA A 36 6.50 0.71 -2.82
CA ALA A 36 6.21 1.84 -1.95
C ALA A 36 7.38 2.23 -1.02
N LEU A 37 8.33 1.34 -0.79
CA LEU A 37 9.48 1.56 0.10
C LEU A 37 10.82 1.65 -0.64
N ASP A 38 10.81 1.64 -1.98
CA ASP A 38 12.01 1.71 -2.84
C ASP A 38 13.15 0.76 -2.41
N GLY A 39 12.79 -0.46 -1.98
CA GLY A 39 13.73 -1.37 -1.33
C GLY A 39 13.44 -2.85 -1.55
N GLU A 40 14.44 -3.69 -1.31
CA GLU A 40 14.31 -5.15 -1.35
C GLU A 40 13.56 -5.66 -0.10
N VAL A 41 12.24 -5.73 -0.19
CA VAL A 41 11.42 -6.38 0.84
C VAL A 41 11.41 -7.89 0.58
N ALA A 42 12.11 -8.65 1.41
CA ALA A 42 12.14 -10.11 1.36
C ALA A 42 10.96 -10.75 2.11
N ARG A 43 10.46 -10.08 3.16
CA ARG A 43 9.34 -10.51 3.99
C ARG A 43 8.60 -9.31 4.52
N VAL A 44 7.28 -9.38 4.57
CA VAL A 44 6.44 -8.38 5.24
C VAL A 44 6.44 -8.68 6.74
N THR A 45 6.98 -7.75 7.52
CA THR A 45 6.96 -7.76 9.00
C THR A 45 6.06 -6.63 9.52
N PRO A 46 5.68 -6.62 10.81
CA PRO A 46 4.92 -5.50 11.38
C PRO A 46 5.58 -4.13 11.14
N GLU A 47 6.91 -4.06 11.24
CA GLU A 47 7.68 -2.83 11.00
C GLU A 47 7.55 -2.35 9.55
N ILE A 48 7.60 -3.28 8.59
CA ILE A 48 7.39 -2.99 7.15
C ILE A 48 5.95 -2.52 6.89
N VAL A 49 4.96 -3.07 7.60
CA VAL A 49 3.57 -2.62 7.49
C VAL A 49 3.41 -1.20 8.02
N ASP A 50 4.07 -0.86 9.13
CA ASP A 50 4.04 0.49 9.69
C ASP A 50 4.75 1.50 8.78
N GLU A 51 5.84 1.09 8.15
CA GLU A 51 6.54 1.92 7.16
C GLU A 51 5.72 2.12 5.89
N LEU A 52 5.07 1.06 5.39
CA LEU A 52 4.14 1.13 4.28
C LEU A 52 2.97 2.07 4.59
N ALA A 53 2.43 2.03 5.81
CA ALA A 53 1.34 2.94 6.21
C ALA A 53 1.76 4.40 6.13
N ARG A 54 2.94 4.76 6.65
CA ARG A 54 3.48 6.13 6.54
C ARG A 54 3.69 6.54 5.08
N SER A 55 4.26 5.66 4.27
CA SER A 55 4.47 5.92 2.84
C SER A 55 3.15 6.17 2.11
N LEU A 56 2.12 5.35 2.35
CA LEU A 56 0.81 5.48 1.71
C LEU A 56 0.02 6.72 2.15
N GLU A 57 0.24 7.23 3.35
CA GLU A 57 -0.39 8.47 3.83
C GLU A 57 0.15 9.72 3.12
N GLU A 58 1.41 9.68 2.68
CA GLU A 58 2.09 10.78 1.97
C GLU A 58 2.07 10.59 0.44
N ALA A 59 1.75 9.39 -0.04
CA ALA A 59 1.75 9.05 -1.45
C ALA A 59 0.69 9.83 -2.26
N PRO A 60 1.02 10.25 -3.49
CA PRO A 60 0.05 10.88 -4.37
C PRO A 60 -1.03 9.88 -4.83
N GLU A 61 -2.18 10.40 -5.26
CA GLU A 61 -3.38 9.60 -5.57
C GLU A 61 -3.11 8.51 -6.63
N ASP A 62 -2.34 8.84 -7.66
CA ASP A 62 -1.98 7.95 -8.76
C ASP A 62 -1.13 6.77 -8.28
N GLU A 63 -0.23 6.99 -7.31
CA GLU A 63 0.54 5.93 -6.67
C GLU A 63 -0.34 5.03 -5.80
N VAL A 64 -1.17 5.61 -4.94
CA VAL A 64 -2.15 4.84 -4.12
C VAL A 64 -3.02 3.97 -5.01
N MET A 65 -3.42 4.48 -6.18
CA MET A 65 -4.17 3.71 -7.16
C MET A 65 -3.38 2.58 -7.80
N ALA A 66 -2.12 2.83 -8.14
CA ALA A 66 -1.25 1.77 -8.63
C ALA A 66 -1.12 0.64 -7.60
N TYR A 67 -0.90 0.96 -6.32
CA TYR A 67 -0.83 -0.03 -5.25
C TYR A 67 -2.16 -0.76 -5.05
N PHE A 68 -3.28 -0.03 -5.05
CA PHE A 68 -4.61 -0.60 -4.91
C PHE A 68 -4.93 -1.60 -6.02
N SER A 69 -4.50 -1.33 -7.26
CA SER A 69 -4.69 -2.24 -8.40
C SER A 69 -3.94 -3.57 -8.29
N ILE A 70 -2.87 -3.62 -7.49
CA ILE A 70 -2.08 -4.85 -7.27
C ILE A 70 -2.80 -5.81 -6.31
N VAL A 71 -3.57 -5.26 -5.37
CA VAL A 71 -4.21 -6.01 -4.28
C VAL A 71 -5.73 -6.19 -4.44
N SER A 72 -6.30 -5.65 -5.54
CA SER A 72 -7.73 -5.73 -5.88
C SER A 72 -8.06 -6.88 -6.81
#